data_AF-A0A496TY98-F1
#
_entry.id   AF-A0A496TY98-F1
#
_cell.length_a   1.000
_cell.length_b   1.000
_cell.length_c   1.000
_cell.angle_alpha   90.00
_cell.angle_beta   90.00
_cell.angle_gamma   90.00
#
_symmetry.space_group_name_H-M   'P 1'
#
loop_
_entity.id
_entity.type
_entity.pdbx_description
1 polymer ?
#
loop_
_entity_poly.entity_id
_entity_poly.type
_entity_poly.pdbx_seq_one_letter_code
_entity_poly.pdbx_strand_id
1 'polypeptide(L)'
;MAKLKNVVVAQSGGPSPVINNSLRGVIDSCKRFPEIFGTIYAGYHGIEGILREELLDLSAQPEEEIALLRTTPAAGAIGTCRYKLKSTQQEDFERVVEVFKAHDVGYFFYIGGNDSMDTANKVSILARKRGLDLVAVGVPKTIDNDVGDSEFKLIDHTPGYGSVARYWAYNIQNANEENR
;
A
#
# COMPACT_ATOMS: atom_id res chain seq x y z
N MET A 1 -29.54 -5.00 -7.18
CA MET A 1 -28.17 -4.62 -7.57
C MET A 1 -27.21 -5.61 -6.94
N ALA A 2 -26.13 -5.99 -7.62
CA ALA A 2 -25.11 -6.84 -7.00
C ALA A 2 -24.49 -6.10 -5.80
N LYS A 3 -24.16 -6.83 -4.73
CA LYS A 3 -23.50 -6.25 -3.55
C LYS A 3 -22.13 -5.70 -3.97
N LEU A 4 -21.86 -4.43 -3.65
CA LEU A 4 -20.56 -3.80 -3.92
C LEU A 4 -19.45 -4.58 -3.21
N LYS A 5 -18.29 -4.66 -3.87
CA LYS A 5 -17.12 -5.34 -3.31
C LYS A 5 -16.27 -4.37 -2.51
N ASN A 6 -15.81 -4.83 -1.36
CA ASN A 6 -15.02 -4.03 -0.44
C ASN A 6 -13.58 -3.89 -0.95
N VAL A 7 -12.89 -2.88 -0.43
CA VAL A 7 -11.52 -2.54 -0.76
C VAL A 7 -10.65 -2.80 0.46
N VAL A 8 -9.48 -3.43 0.26
CA VAL A 8 -8.42 -3.48 1.27
C VAL A 8 -7.21 -2.73 0.74
N VAL A 9 -6.66 -1.82 1.53
CA VAL A 9 -5.37 -1.18 1.29
C VAL A 9 -4.40 -1.51 2.41
N ALA A 10 -3.13 -1.76 2.09
CA ALA A 10 -2.10 -2.02 3.10
C ALA A 10 -0.76 -1.41 2.71
N GLN A 11 0.04 -1.02 3.70
CA GLN A 11 1.40 -0.51 3.52
C GLN A 11 2.44 -1.58 3.90
N SER A 12 3.55 -1.60 3.18
CA SER A 12 4.58 -2.64 3.31
C SER A 12 5.99 -2.08 3.22
N GLY A 13 6.89 -2.68 4.00
CA GLY A 13 8.30 -2.39 4.04
C GLY A 13 8.63 -1.12 4.82
N GLY A 14 9.80 -0.55 4.52
CA GLY A 14 10.23 0.71 5.11
C GLY A 14 9.30 1.87 4.69
N PRO A 15 8.91 2.75 5.63
CA PRO A 15 8.08 3.91 5.31
C PRO A 15 8.83 4.90 4.40
N SER A 16 8.08 5.72 3.66
CA SER A 16 8.63 6.88 2.94
C SER A 16 8.01 8.18 3.45
N PRO A 17 8.61 9.35 3.17
CA PRO A 17 8.06 10.63 3.62
C PRO A 17 6.64 10.94 3.12
N VAL A 18 6.21 10.27 2.04
CA VAL A 18 4.94 10.56 1.34
C VAL A 18 4.02 9.35 1.21
N ILE A 19 4.31 8.23 1.89
CA ILE A 19 3.54 6.97 1.76
C ILE A 19 2.04 7.16 2.06
N ASN A 20 1.70 8.06 2.98
CA ASN A 20 0.32 8.38 3.33
C ASN A 20 -0.44 9.14 2.21
N ASN A 21 0.25 9.83 1.30
CA ASN A 21 -0.41 10.41 0.13
C ASN A 21 -0.84 9.33 -0.87
N SER A 22 -0.08 8.24 -1.01
CA SER A 22 -0.52 7.08 -1.81
C SER A 22 -1.75 6.42 -1.19
N LEU A 23 -1.77 6.26 0.14
CA LEU A 23 -2.93 5.76 0.87
C LEU A 23 -4.15 6.67 0.67
N ARG A 24 -3.99 7.97 0.89
CA ARG A 24 -5.04 8.96 0.66
C ARG A 24 -5.55 8.92 -0.79
N GLY A 25 -4.65 8.79 -1.77
CA GLY A 25 -5.02 8.68 -3.19
C GLY A 25 -5.93 7.50 -3.48
N VAL A 26 -5.70 6.34 -2.84
CA VAL A 26 -6.60 5.18 -2.91
C VAL A 26 -7.96 5.51 -2.29
N ILE A 27 -7.98 6.07 -1.08
CA ILE A 27 -9.21 6.41 -0.35
C ILE A 27 -10.06 7.41 -1.14
N ASP A 28 -9.47 8.55 -1.52
CA ASP A 28 -10.14 9.62 -2.25
C ASP A 28 -10.65 9.11 -3.61
N SER A 29 -9.89 8.26 -4.30
CA SER A 29 -10.33 7.67 -5.57
C SER A 29 -11.50 6.71 -5.39
N CYS A 30 -11.46 5.82 -4.40
CA CYS A 30 -12.58 4.92 -4.13
C CYS A 30 -13.85 5.69 -3.74
N LYS A 31 -13.73 6.74 -2.91
CA LYS A 31 -14.86 7.60 -2.51
C LYS A 31 -15.48 8.36 -3.70
N ARG A 32 -14.73 8.60 -4.78
CA ARG A 32 -15.25 9.25 -6.01
C ARG A 32 -16.11 8.33 -6.88
N PHE A 33 -16.06 7.02 -6.67
CA PHE A 33 -16.85 6.02 -7.42
C PHE A 33 -17.64 5.12 -6.45
N PRO A 34 -18.58 5.68 -5.67
CA PRO A 34 -19.33 4.94 -4.65
C PRO A 34 -20.25 3.85 -5.22
N GLU A 35 -20.52 3.87 -6.52
CA GLU A 35 -21.25 2.84 -7.25
C GLU A 35 -20.40 1.62 -7.63
N ILE A 36 -19.07 1.71 -7.44
CA ILE A 36 -18.10 0.64 -7.77
C ILE A 36 -17.52 0.04 -6.49
N PHE A 37 -17.08 0.90 -5.56
CA PHE A 37 -16.34 0.48 -4.37
C PHE A 37 -17.23 0.48 -3.12
N GLY A 38 -17.18 -0.62 -2.36
CA GLY A 38 -17.82 -0.74 -1.06
C GLY A 38 -17.01 -0.08 0.07
N THR A 39 -17.02 -0.70 1.25
CA THR A 39 -16.24 -0.23 2.42
C THR A 39 -14.74 -0.32 2.14
N ILE A 40 -13.99 0.70 2.56
CA ILE A 40 -12.54 0.78 2.42
C ILE A 40 -11.91 0.40 3.75
N TYR A 41 -11.19 -0.70 3.77
CA TYR A 41 -10.45 -1.20 4.92
C TYR A 41 -8.95 -0.97 4.76
N ALA A 42 -8.26 -0.72 5.86
CA ALA A 42 -6.81 -0.82 5.94
C ALA A 42 -6.38 -2.09 6.68
N GLY A 43 -5.39 -2.81 6.15
CA GLY A 43 -4.68 -3.83 6.90
C GLY A 43 -3.79 -3.18 7.96
N TYR A 44 -4.12 -3.35 9.24
CA TYR A 44 -3.37 -2.75 10.33
C TYR A 44 -1.95 -3.32 10.40
N HIS A 45 -0.93 -2.47 10.38
CA HIS A 45 0.46 -2.92 10.23
C HIS A 45 0.71 -3.80 8.99
N GLY A 46 0.04 -3.49 7.88
CA GLY A 46 0.31 -4.12 6.59
C GLY A 46 -0.32 -5.50 6.45
N ILE A 47 0.41 -6.43 5.84
CA ILE A 47 -0.12 -7.78 5.55
C ILE A 47 -0.28 -8.64 6.80
N GLU A 48 0.48 -8.36 7.87
CA GLU A 48 0.32 -9.06 9.14
C GLU A 48 -1.06 -8.80 9.77
N GLY A 49 -1.56 -7.56 9.70
CA GLY A 49 -2.92 -7.27 10.14
C GLY A 49 -3.96 -8.00 9.30
N ILE A 50 -3.76 -8.10 7.98
CA ILE A 50 -4.65 -8.89 7.13
C ILE A 50 -4.66 -10.36 7.57
N LEU A 51 -3.50 -10.97 7.84
CA LEU A 51 -3.41 -12.36 8.32
C LEU A 51 -4.12 -12.56 9.66
N ARG A 52 -4.00 -11.57 10.57
CA ARG A 52 -4.64 -11.53 11.89
C ARG A 52 -6.10 -11.07 11.85
N GLU A 53 -6.60 -10.68 10.69
CA GLU A 53 -7.94 -10.10 10.50
C GLU A 53 -8.15 -8.78 11.27
N GLU A 54 -7.08 -8.02 11.47
CA GLU A 54 -7.06 -6.68 12.05
C GLU A 54 -7.24 -5.64 10.93
N LEU A 55 -8.49 -5.36 10.59
CA LEU A 55 -8.89 -4.41 9.55
C LEU A 55 -9.47 -3.12 10.15
N LEU A 56 -8.92 -1.97 9.77
CA LEU A 56 -9.43 -0.65 10.15
C LEU A 56 -10.43 -0.16 9.10
N ASP A 57 -11.62 0.26 9.51
CA ASP A 57 -12.60 0.90 8.61
C ASP A 57 -12.20 2.36 8.33
N LEU A 58 -11.68 2.61 7.12
CA LEU A 58 -11.30 3.94 6.65
C LEU A 58 -12.50 4.74 6.11
N SER A 59 -13.57 4.06 5.70
CA SER A 59 -14.80 4.73 5.27
C SER A 59 -15.52 5.39 6.43
N ALA A 60 -15.35 4.87 7.66
CA ALA A 60 -15.88 5.45 8.88
C ALA A 60 -15.09 6.69 9.38
N GLN A 61 -13.91 6.97 8.83
CA GLN A 61 -13.09 8.10 9.29
C GLN A 61 -13.60 9.45 8.74
N PRO A 62 -13.56 10.53 9.56
CA PRO A 62 -13.86 11.88 9.10
C PRO A 62 -13.00 12.28 7.89
N GLU A 63 -13.57 13.04 6.96
CA GLU A 63 -12.82 13.52 5.78
C GLU A 63 -11.63 14.40 6.16
N GLU A 64 -11.74 15.16 7.25
CA GLU A 64 -10.65 15.97 7.78
C GLU A 64 -9.46 15.12 8.25
N GLU A 65 -9.71 13.99 8.92
CA GLU A 65 -8.67 13.05 9.34
C GLU A 65 -7.97 12.43 8.13
N ILE A 66 -8.73 12.03 7.11
CA ILE A 66 -8.16 11.54 5.85
C ILE A 66 -7.34 12.64 5.15
N ALA A 67 -7.76 13.90 5.22
CA ALA A 67 -7.03 15.02 4.61
C ALA A 67 -5.68 15.28 5.29
N LEU A 68 -5.53 15.02 6.60
CA LEU A 68 -4.26 15.18 7.32
C LEU A 68 -3.14 14.28 6.79
N LEU A 69 -3.48 13.12 6.20
CA LEU A 69 -2.53 12.20 5.55
C LEU A 69 -1.65 12.91 4.51
N ARG A 70 -2.12 14.03 3.93
CA ARG A 70 -1.37 14.80 2.93
C ARG A 70 -0.03 15.33 3.43
N THR A 71 0.08 15.60 4.73
CA THR A 71 1.23 16.23 5.39
C THR A 71 1.80 15.39 6.53
N THR A 72 1.23 14.23 6.81
CA THR A 72 1.72 13.30 7.84
C THR A 72 2.74 12.34 7.22
N PRO A 73 4.03 12.40 7.61
CA PRO A 73 5.05 11.50 7.10
C PRO A 73 4.95 10.11 7.76
N ALA A 74 5.80 9.18 7.28
CA ALA A 74 5.90 7.81 7.76
C ALA A 74 4.60 6.99 7.63
N ALA A 75 4.64 5.71 8.01
CA ALA A 75 3.52 4.79 7.91
C ALA A 75 2.67 4.74 9.19
N GLY A 76 2.69 5.80 10.01
CA GLY A 76 2.05 5.79 11.34
C GLY A 76 0.51 5.72 11.30
N ALA A 77 -0.11 6.12 10.19
CA ALA A 77 -1.57 6.22 10.09
C ALA A 77 -2.28 4.85 10.11
N ILE A 78 -1.74 3.85 9.39
CA ILE A 78 -2.28 2.49 9.36
C ILE A 78 -1.24 1.41 9.69
N GLY A 79 0.01 1.81 9.91
CA GLY A 79 1.13 0.90 10.14
C GLY A 79 1.71 0.29 8.87
N THR A 80 2.90 -0.29 9.01
CA THR A 80 3.56 -1.12 7.99
C THR A 80 4.24 -2.30 8.68
N CYS A 81 4.56 -3.34 7.92
CA CYS A 81 5.37 -4.47 8.37
C CYS A 81 6.50 -4.77 7.39
N ARG A 82 7.48 -5.55 7.84
CA ARG A 82 8.51 -6.16 6.97
C ARG A 82 8.29 -7.65 6.72
N TYR A 83 7.13 -8.18 7.12
CA TYR A 83 6.77 -9.55 6.86
C TYR A 83 6.68 -9.80 5.35
N LYS A 84 7.55 -10.69 4.86
CA LYS A 84 7.64 -11.05 3.45
C LYS A 84 6.98 -12.41 3.25
N LEU A 85 5.89 -12.40 2.49
CA LEU A 85 5.21 -13.60 2.03
C LEU A 85 6.06 -14.32 0.98
N LYS A 86 6.83 -15.31 1.41
CA LYS A 86 7.62 -16.16 0.51
C LYS A 86 6.70 -17.15 -0.20
N SER A 87 7.07 -17.54 -1.41
CA SER A 87 6.29 -18.54 -2.19
C SER A 87 6.12 -19.89 -1.48
N THR A 88 6.97 -20.21 -0.50
CA THR A 88 6.88 -21.40 0.34
C THR A 88 5.79 -21.31 1.41
N GLN A 89 5.27 -20.12 1.71
CA GLN A 89 4.29 -19.88 2.78
C GLN A 89 2.87 -19.91 2.22
N GLN A 90 2.45 -21.07 1.69
CA GLN A 90 1.14 -21.19 1.05
C GLN A 90 -0.01 -20.92 2.03
N GLU A 91 0.12 -21.35 3.28
CA GLU A 91 -0.88 -21.15 4.34
C GLU A 91 -1.21 -19.67 4.55
N ASP A 92 -0.19 -18.79 4.56
CA ASP A 92 -0.40 -17.36 4.71
C ASP A 92 -1.12 -16.75 3.50
N PHE A 93 -0.76 -17.16 2.28
CA PHE A 93 -1.46 -16.71 1.08
C PHE A 93 -2.93 -17.19 1.07
N GLU A 94 -3.18 -18.41 1.53
CA GLU A 94 -4.53 -18.94 1.68
C GLU A 94 -5.32 -18.15 2.72
N ARG A 95 -4.71 -17.86 3.88
CA ARG A 95 -5.30 -17.03 4.93
C ARG A 95 -5.70 -15.64 4.43
N VAL A 96 -4.86 -14.98 3.62
CA VAL A 96 -5.21 -13.69 2.99
C VAL A 96 -6.47 -13.81 2.13
N VAL A 97 -6.57 -14.86 1.31
CA VAL A 97 -7.75 -15.09 0.46
C VAL A 97 -8.99 -15.41 1.29
N GLU A 98 -8.86 -16.17 2.38
CA GLU A 98 -9.95 -16.45 3.33
C GLU A 98 -10.50 -15.17 3.95
N VAL A 99 -9.62 -14.31 4.47
CA VAL A 99 -10.00 -13.01 5.03
C VAL A 99 -10.69 -12.15 3.97
N PHE A 100 -10.15 -12.08 2.75
CA PHE A 100 -10.78 -11.32 1.67
C PHE A 100 -12.17 -11.86 1.30
N LYS A 101 -12.38 -13.18 1.31
CA LYS A 101 -13.71 -13.78 1.12
C LYS A 101 -14.67 -13.43 2.27
N ALA A 102 -14.21 -13.55 3.51
CA ALA A 102 -15.01 -13.27 4.70
C ALA A 102 -15.51 -11.82 4.73
N HIS A 103 -14.71 -10.88 4.22
CA HIS A 103 -15.00 -9.45 4.18
C HIS A 103 -15.52 -8.96 2.83
N ASP A 104 -15.95 -9.85 1.92
CA ASP A 104 -16.46 -9.50 0.58
C ASP A 104 -15.53 -8.57 -0.24
N VAL A 105 -14.22 -8.74 -0.07
CA VAL A 105 -13.20 -7.91 -0.72
C VAL A 105 -13.05 -8.31 -2.18
N GLY A 106 -13.13 -7.33 -3.08
CA GLY A 106 -12.88 -7.48 -4.52
C GLY A 106 -11.71 -6.64 -5.03
N TYR A 107 -11.16 -5.77 -4.19
CA TYR A 107 -10.05 -4.90 -4.55
C TYR A 107 -8.98 -4.92 -3.46
N PHE A 108 -7.73 -5.13 -3.85
CA PHE A 108 -6.60 -5.09 -2.95
C PHE A 108 -5.51 -4.15 -3.48
N PHE A 109 -5.22 -3.08 -2.75
CA PHE A 109 -4.17 -2.12 -3.08
C PHE A 109 -3.00 -2.27 -2.11
N TYR A 110 -1.83 -2.66 -2.61
CA TYR A 110 -0.67 -2.91 -1.76
C TYR A 110 0.45 -1.91 -2.01
N ILE A 111 0.62 -0.98 -1.07
CA ILE A 111 1.59 0.12 -1.16
C ILE A 111 2.95 -0.35 -0.67
N GLY A 112 3.93 -0.41 -1.55
CA GLY A 112 5.22 -0.98 -1.19
C GLY A 112 6.27 -1.02 -2.31
N GLY A 113 7.35 -1.76 -2.05
CA GLY A 113 8.45 -1.95 -2.98
C GLY A 113 8.26 -3.17 -3.90
N ASN A 114 9.35 -3.65 -4.49
CA ASN A 114 9.36 -4.81 -5.39
C ASN A 114 8.69 -6.05 -4.80
N ASP A 115 9.02 -6.39 -3.54
CA ASP A 115 8.44 -7.53 -2.84
C ASP A 115 6.91 -7.40 -2.66
N SER A 116 6.43 -6.18 -2.50
CA SER A 116 5.00 -5.90 -2.37
C SER A 116 4.28 -6.04 -3.72
N MET A 117 4.91 -5.60 -4.82
CA MET A 117 4.37 -5.81 -6.18
C MET A 117 4.21 -7.31 -6.48
N ASP A 118 5.24 -8.09 -6.17
CA ASP A 118 5.23 -9.56 -6.34
C ASP A 118 4.17 -10.23 -5.46
N THR A 119 4.04 -9.79 -4.20
CA THR A 119 3.00 -10.29 -3.29
C THR A 119 1.59 -10.01 -3.83
N ALA A 120 1.31 -8.79 -4.27
CA ALA A 120 0.00 -8.43 -4.83
C ALA A 120 -0.35 -9.29 -6.05
N ASN A 121 0.62 -9.53 -6.94
CA ASN A 121 0.45 -10.41 -8.10
C ASN A 121 0.12 -11.85 -7.68
N LYS A 122 0.89 -12.41 -6.74
CA LYS A 122 0.67 -13.78 -6.23
C LYS A 122 -0.69 -13.93 -5.56
N VAL A 123 -1.12 -12.95 -4.76
CA VAL A 123 -2.45 -12.92 -4.15
C VAL A 123 -3.54 -12.89 -5.23
N SER A 124 -3.42 -12.06 -6.27
CA SER A 124 -4.39 -12.05 -7.40
C SER A 124 -4.49 -13.41 -8.10
N ILE A 125 -3.36 -14.06 -8.36
CA ILE A 125 -3.34 -15.38 -9.00
C ILE A 125 -3.99 -16.43 -8.12
N LEU A 126 -3.67 -16.45 -6.82
CA LEU A 126 -4.25 -17.42 -5.89
C LEU A 126 -5.75 -17.18 -5.66
N ALA A 127 -6.16 -15.93 -5.48
CA ALA A 127 -7.58 -15.56 -5.33
C ALA A 127 -8.42 -16.11 -6.48
N ARG A 128 -7.98 -15.91 -7.73
CA ARG A 128 -8.62 -16.47 -8.92
C ARG A 128 -8.70 -17.99 -8.89
N LYS A 129 -7.60 -18.68 -8.53
CA LYS A 129 -7.58 -20.15 -8.37
C LYS A 129 -8.53 -20.66 -7.30
N ARG A 130 -8.89 -19.82 -6.32
CA ARG A 130 -9.80 -20.14 -5.22
C ARG A 130 -11.21 -19.59 -5.46
N GLY A 131 -11.53 -19.11 -6.66
CA GLY A 131 -12.85 -18.61 -7.03
C GLY A 131 -13.21 -17.25 -6.40
N LEU A 132 -12.23 -16.48 -5.95
CA LEU A 132 -12.42 -15.09 -5.53
C LEU A 132 -12.05 -14.18 -6.71
N ASP A 133 -13.03 -13.41 -7.18
CA ASP A 133 -12.80 -12.34 -8.15
C ASP A 133 -12.17 -11.13 -7.44
N LEU A 134 -10.84 -11.03 -7.54
CA LEU A 134 -10.02 -10.04 -6.86
C LEU A 134 -9.13 -9.29 -7.85
N VAL A 135 -9.30 -7.97 -7.88
CA VAL A 135 -8.36 -7.05 -8.53
C VAL A 135 -7.30 -6.63 -7.51
N ALA A 136 -6.10 -7.21 -7.61
CA ALA A 136 -4.97 -6.77 -6.78
C ALA A 136 -4.04 -5.86 -7.59
N VAL A 137 -3.68 -4.72 -7.01
CA VAL A 137 -2.86 -3.69 -7.63
C VAL A 137 -1.74 -3.29 -6.67
N GLY A 138 -0.50 -3.38 -7.13
CA GLY A 138 0.63 -2.82 -6.42
C GLY A 138 0.68 -1.29 -6.59
N VAL A 139 0.90 -0.56 -5.50
CA VAL A 139 1.06 0.89 -5.50
C VAL A 139 2.54 1.21 -5.20
N PRO A 140 3.32 1.68 -6.20
CA PRO A 140 4.76 1.85 -6.04
C PRO A 140 5.15 2.78 -4.89
N LYS A 141 6.10 2.33 -4.08
CA LYS A 141 6.76 3.12 -3.03
C LYS A 141 8.17 2.58 -2.82
N THR A 142 9.17 3.44 -2.87
CA THR A 142 10.53 3.18 -2.37
C THR A 142 11.27 4.51 -2.27
N ILE A 143 12.22 4.60 -1.33
CA ILE A 143 13.14 5.74 -1.29
C ILE A 143 14.37 5.50 -2.15
N ASP A 144 14.59 4.25 -2.57
CA ASP A 144 15.78 3.79 -3.29
C ASP A 144 15.66 3.94 -4.82
N ASN A 145 14.47 4.29 -5.31
CA ASN A 145 14.13 4.41 -6.74
C ASN A 145 14.39 3.14 -7.58
N ASP A 146 14.12 1.98 -6.99
CA ASP A 146 14.48 0.66 -7.53
C ASP A 146 13.28 -0.20 -7.95
N VAL A 147 12.07 0.36 -7.98
CA VAL A 147 10.85 -0.34 -8.43
C VAL A 147 10.57 -0.02 -9.89
N GLY A 148 10.41 -1.05 -10.72
CA GLY A 148 10.20 -0.92 -12.15
C GLY A 148 11.25 -1.70 -12.93
N ASP A 149 11.81 -1.08 -13.95
CA ASP A 149 12.94 -1.59 -14.73
C ASP A 149 14.16 -0.69 -14.54
N SER A 150 15.35 -1.26 -14.75
CA SER A 150 16.62 -0.54 -14.60
C SER A 150 16.85 0.56 -15.64
N GLU A 151 16.03 0.62 -16.70
CA GLU A 151 16.10 1.65 -17.74
C GLU A 151 15.07 2.78 -17.52
N PHE A 152 14.32 2.76 -16.41
CA PHE A 152 13.32 3.77 -16.03
C PHE A 152 12.18 3.96 -17.07
N LYS A 153 11.81 2.90 -17.80
CA LYS A 153 10.76 2.96 -18.84
C LYS A 153 9.36 2.75 -18.29
N LEU A 154 9.21 1.90 -17.28
CA LEU A 154 7.94 1.58 -16.63
C LEU A 154 7.61 2.60 -15.54
N ILE A 155 8.60 2.92 -14.72
CA ILE A 155 8.50 3.88 -13.62
C ILE A 155 9.77 4.71 -13.65
N ASP A 156 9.62 5.99 -13.96
CA ASP A 156 10.71 6.97 -13.97
C ASP A 156 11.19 7.26 -12.53
N HIS A 157 10.24 7.60 -11.65
CA HIS A 157 10.51 7.84 -10.24
C HIS A 157 9.43 7.24 -9.32
N THR A 158 9.88 6.84 -8.15
CA THR A 158 9.03 6.20 -7.13
C THR A 158 8.65 7.19 -6.02
N PRO A 159 7.40 7.13 -5.53
CA PRO A 159 6.96 7.95 -4.40
C PRO A 159 7.82 7.76 -3.14
N GLY A 160 8.52 8.81 -2.73
CA GLY A 160 9.43 8.82 -1.59
C GLY A 160 10.84 9.27 -1.98
N TYR A 161 11.35 8.79 -3.12
CA TYR A 161 12.70 9.07 -3.59
C TYR A 161 13.02 10.57 -3.63
N GLY A 162 12.21 11.37 -4.33
CA GLY A 162 12.49 12.80 -4.50
C GLY A 162 12.58 13.58 -3.19
N SER A 163 11.82 13.18 -2.16
CA SER A 163 11.90 13.79 -0.83
C SER A 163 13.23 13.46 -0.14
N VAL A 164 13.68 12.21 -0.24
CA VAL A 164 14.94 11.75 0.37
C VAL A 164 16.16 12.31 -0.38
N ALA A 165 16.11 12.34 -1.71
CA ALA A 165 17.15 12.94 -2.53
C ALA A 165 17.36 14.42 -2.18
N ARG A 166 16.27 15.20 -2.08
CA ARG A 166 16.33 16.61 -1.67
C ARG A 166 16.87 16.78 -0.24
N TYR A 167 16.42 15.94 0.69
CA TYR A 167 16.89 15.97 2.07
C TYR A 167 18.41 15.76 2.15
N TRP A 168 18.94 14.75 1.48
CA TRP A 168 20.39 14.50 1.47
C TRP A 168 21.17 15.58 0.75
N ALA A 169 20.66 16.11 -0.36
CA ALA A 169 21.31 17.21 -1.07
C ALA A 169 21.53 18.43 -0.16
N TYR A 170 20.52 18.83 0.62
CA TYR A 170 20.65 19.95 1.55
C TYR A 170 21.59 19.64 2.72
N ASN A 171 21.55 18.42 3.28
CA ASN A 171 22.47 18.06 4.37
C ASN A 171 23.93 18.07 3.91
N ILE A 172 24.23 17.55 2.72
CA ILE A 172 25.58 17.55 2.15
C ILE A 172 26.02 18.99 1.85
N GLN A 173 25.14 19.81 1.28
CA GLN A 173 25.42 21.23 1.05
C GLN A 173 25.79 21.94 2.34
N ASN A 174 24.97 21.79 3.40
CA ASN A 174 25.21 22.43 4.69
C ASN A 174 26.52 21.95 5.33
N ALA A 175 26.79 20.65 5.29
CA ALA A 175 28.06 20.11 5.78
C ALA A 175 29.27 20.69 5.02
N ASN A 176 29.15 20.89 3.71
CA ASN A 176 30.21 21.52 2.93
C ASN A 176 30.40 23.01 3.28
N GLU A 177 29.33 23.76 3.52
CA GLU A 177 29.43 25.17 3.94
C GLU A 177 29.98 25.33 5.36
N GLU A 178 29.71 24.40 6.27
CA GLU A 178 30.32 24.40 7.62
C GLU A 178 31.84 24.20 7.57
N ASN A 179 32.34 23.44 6.60
CA ASN A 179 33.77 23.13 6.45
C ASN A 179 34.56 24.19 5.66
N ARG A 180 33.94 25.29 5.25
CA ARG A 180 34.59 26.41 4.53
C ARG A 180 35.09 27.49 5.49
#